data_AF-A0A3B0ZEF4-F1
#
_entry.id   AF-A0A3B0ZEF4-F1
#
_cell.length_a   1.000
_cell.length_b   1.000
_cell.length_c   1.000
_cell.angle_alpha   90.00
_cell.angle_beta   90.00
_cell.angle_gamma   90.00
#
_symmetry.space_group_name_H-M   'P 1'
#
loop_
_entity.id
_entity.type
_entity.pdbx_description
1 polymer ?
#
loop_
_entity_poly.entity_id
_entity_poly.type
_entity_poly.pdbx_seq_one_letter_code
_entity_poly.pdbx_strand_id
1 'polypeptide(L)'
;MLTNIDATTVYDDTTEKHSEKLDPPRENITARHDLSRAKVRLNIVEKEKSKIPLNFVIGLLLMAMLVSQYFYPVTFSELNNLQSNELYRQLSGFAILLFTLHQWRLTHHRNTKQNGKIKQSLQTHQWVGIVAPILIYLHTVETGYAYQTALLFSYIALITIGLCNYHVIKVRKKWYVNSWLALHISLATLSLTLISYHIYIVYTYT
;
A
#
# COMPACT_ATOMS: atom_id res chain seq x y z
N MET A 1 -21.74 -9.58 -48.10
CA MET A 1 -20.90 -9.36 -49.30
C MET A 1 -19.53 -9.96 -49.00
N LEU A 2 -19.27 -11.14 -49.60
CA LEU A 2 -17.98 -11.80 -49.86
C LEU A 2 -17.10 -12.15 -48.62
N THR A 3 -16.57 -13.35 -48.41
CA THR A 3 -16.47 -14.60 -49.20
C THR A 3 -16.02 -15.74 -48.28
N ASN A 4 -16.46 -16.95 -48.61
CA ASN A 4 -16.00 -18.25 -48.11
C ASN A 4 -14.50 -18.47 -48.36
N ILE A 5 -13.85 -19.23 -47.48
CA ILE A 5 -12.71 -20.08 -47.83
C ILE A 5 -12.92 -21.44 -47.16
N ASP A 6 -13.39 -22.41 -47.95
CA ASP A 6 -13.21 -23.83 -47.74
C ASP A 6 -11.78 -24.22 -48.15
N ALA A 7 -11.16 -25.09 -47.37
CA ALA A 7 -10.06 -25.94 -47.86
C ALA A 7 -10.04 -27.23 -47.04
N THR A 8 -10.83 -28.18 -47.51
CA THR A 8 -10.68 -29.61 -47.28
C THR A 8 -9.40 -30.09 -47.97
N THR A 9 -8.49 -30.68 -47.20
CA THR A 9 -7.51 -31.66 -47.72
C THR A 9 -7.52 -32.89 -46.84
N VAL A 10 -8.20 -33.89 -47.38
CA VAL A 10 -8.12 -35.31 -47.03
C VAL A 10 -6.70 -35.77 -47.33
N TYR A 11 -6.02 -36.37 -46.35
CA TYR A 11 -4.84 -37.19 -46.59
C TYR A 11 -5.07 -38.53 -45.91
N ASP A 12 -5.33 -39.52 -46.77
CA ASP A 12 -5.33 -40.94 -46.50
C ASP A 12 -3.91 -41.42 -46.80
N ASP A 13 -3.23 -42.07 -45.84
CA ASP A 13 -2.34 -43.17 -46.18
C ASP A 13 -2.06 -44.05 -44.97
N THR A 14 -2.62 -45.25 -45.07
CA THR A 14 -2.28 -46.47 -44.36
C THR A 14 -0.78 -46.76 -44.36
N THR A 15 -0.15 -46.76 -43.18
CA THR A 15 1.16 -47.38 -42.99
C THR A 15 1.15 -48.37 -41.83
N GLU A 16 1.80 -49.49 -42.09
CA GLU A 16 1.72 -50.76 -41.41
C GLU A 16 2.12 -50.73 -39.94
N LYS A 17 1.41 -51.55 -39.17
CA LYS A 17 1.78 -51.98 -37.82
C LYS A 17 3.08 -52.78 -37.87
N HIS A 18 4.20 -52.14 -37.58
CA HIS A 18 5.38 -52.83 -37.09
C HIS A 18 5.35 -52.82 -35.55
N SER A 19 4.96 -53.96 -34.97
CA SER A 19 4.98 -54.19 -33.52
C SER A 19 6.43 -54.39 -33.07
N GLU A 20 7.19 -53.30 -33.06
CA GLU A 20 8.47 -53.20 -32.37
C GLU A 20 8.21 -53.29 -30.87
N LYS A 21 8.81 -54.30 -30.23
CA LYS A 21 8.74 -54.52 -28.79
C LYS A 21 9.60 -53.44 -28.13
N LEU A 22 9.03 -52.24 -28.00
CA LEU A 22 9.65 -51.11 -27.31
C LEU A 22 9.97 -51.53 -25.88
N ASP A 23 11.27 -51.54 -25.56
CA ASP A 23 11.72 -51.49 -24.18
C ASP A 23 10.94 -50.37 -23.46
N PRO A 24 10.48 -50.59 -22.22
CA PRO A 24 9.76 -49.56 -21.49
C PRO A 24 10.60 -48.29 -21.54
N PRO A 25 10.04 -47.15 -22.01
CA PRO A 25 10.81 -45.94 -22.24
C PRO A 25 11.59 -45.66 -20.98
N ARG A 26 12.92 -45.64 -21.08
CA ARG A 26 13.82 -45.27 -19.97
C ARG A 26 13.30 -43.94 -19.45
N GLU A 27 12.51 -44.03 -18.39
CA GLU A 27 11.77 -42.91 -17.87
C GLU A 27 12.81 -41.87 -17.49
N ASN A 28 12.79 -40.76 -18.22
CA ASN A 28 13.88 -39.81 -18.27
C ASN A 28 14.13 -39.25 -16.85
N ILE A 29 15.12 -39.81 -16.16
CA ILE A 29 15.47 -39.48 -14.77
C ILE A 29 15.69 -37.96 -14.61
N THR A 30 16.14 -37.29 -15.68
CA THR A 30 16.31 -35.83 -15.70
C THR A 30 14.99 -35.07 -15.61
N ALA A 31 13.92 -35.53 -16.28
CA ALA A 31 12.60 -34.91 -16.24
C ALA A 31 11.95 -35.00 -14.85
N ARG A 32 12.13 -36.14 -14.15
CA ARG A 32 11.68 -36.28 -12.74
C ARG A 32 12.43 -35.32 -11.81
N HIS A 33 13.73 -35.13 -12.03
CA HIS A 33 14.54 -34.20 -11.24
C HIS A 33 14.09 -32.74 -11.44
N ASP A 34 13.78 -32.33 -12.68
CA ASP A 34 13.33 -30.97 -12.98
C ASP A 34 11.92 -30.68 -12.45
N LEU A 35 11.00 -31.65 -12.53
CA LEU A 35 9.67 -31.56 -11.91
C LEU A 35 9.74 -31.41 -10.39
N SER A 36 10.65 -32.13 -9.73
CA SER A 36 10.86 -32.01 -8.28
C SER A 36 11.37 -30.62 -7.89
N ARG A 37 12.35 -30.07 -8.65
CA ARG A 37 12.84 -28.69 -8.44
C ARG A 37 11.76 -27.65 -8.71
N ALA A 38 10.96 -27.83 -9.75
CA ALA A 38 9.85 -26.93 -10.06
C ALA A 38 8.81 -26.92 -8.93
N LYS A 39 8.44 -28.09 -8.40
CA LYS A 39 7.50 -28.21 -7.28
C LYS A 39 8.02 -27.58 -5.99
N VAL A 40 9.30 -27.76 -5.68
CA VAL A 40 9.94 -27.09 -4.53
C VAL A 40 9.94 -25.57 -4.72
N ARG A 41 10.26 -25.06 -5.91
CA ARG A 41 10.22 -23.62 -6.21
C ARG A 41 8.81 -23.04 -6.08
N LEU A 42 7.78 -23.75 -6.56
CA LEU A 42 6.38 -23.33 -6.43
C LEU A 42 5.96 -23.28 -4.97
N ASN A 43 6.30 -24.30 -4.17
CA ASN A 43 6.00 -24.33 -2.75
C ASN A 43 6.68 -23.18 -1.97
N ILE A 44 7.93 -22.83 -2.33
CA ILE A 44 8.64 -21.69 -1.71
C ILE A 44 7.95 -20.37 -2.08
N VAL A 45 7.61 -20.17 -3.36
CA VAL A 45 6.95 -18.93 -3.85
C VAL A 45 5.53 -18.79 -3.26
N GLU A 46 4.78 -19.88 -3.09
CA GLU A 46 3.47 -19.85 -2.44
C GLU A 46 3.58 -19.54 -0.95
N LYS A 47 4.56 -20.14 -0.25
CA LYS A 47 4.77 -19.90 1.18
C LYS A 47 5.26 -18.47 1.47
N GLU A 48 5.94 -17.83 0.52
CA GLU A 48 6.35 -16.43 0.63
C GLU A 48 5.20 -15.45 0.34
N LYS A 49 4.23 -15.84 -0.50
CA LYS A 49 3.02 -15.04 -0.82
C LYS A 49 1.96 -14.99 0.30
N SER A 50 2.06 -15.84 1.32
CA SER A 50 0.99 -15.96 2.34
C SER A 50 1.18 -15.05 3.56
N LYS A 51 2.39 -14.50 3.78
CA LYS A 51 2.66 -13.70 4.98
C LYS A 51 2.06 -12.29 4.85
N ILE A 52 1.30 -11.89 5.88
CA ILE A 52 0.84 -10.50 6.05
C ILE A 52 2.11 -9.64 6.24
N PRO A 53 2.23 -8.51 5.52
CA PRO A 53 3.46 -7.72 5.63
C PRO A 53 3.50 -7.03 7.00
N LEU A 54 4.68 -7.04 7.65
CA LEU A 54 4.86 -6.55 9.02
C LEU A 54 4.40 -5.09 9.20
N ASN A 55 4.68 -4.27 8.20
CA ASN A 55 4.32 -2.86 8.17
C ASN A 55 2.78 -2.66 8.27
N PHE A 56 1.98 -3.54 7.68
CA PHE A 56 0.52 -3.52 7.83
C PHE A 56 0.07 -3.77 9.27
N VAL A 57 0.65 -4.76 9.96
CA VAL A 57 0.30 -5.09 11.35
C VAL A 57 0.66 -3.93 12.28
N ILE A 58 1.87 -3.37 12.14
CA ILE A 58 2.31 -2.22 12.93
C ILE A 58 1.41 -1.01 12.66
N GLY A 59 1.12 -0.73 11.38
CA GLY A 59 0.23 0.37 11.01
C GLY A 59 -1.17 0.22 11.56
N LEU A 60 -1.74 -0.98 11.53
CA LEU A 60 -3.05 -1.26 12.11
C LEU A 60 -3.04 -1.06 13.63
N LEU A 61 -1.99 -1.50 14.32
CA LEU A 61 -1.84 -1.33 15.76
C LEU A 61 -1.73 0.15 16.15
N LEU A 62 -0.88 0.92 15.46
CA LEU A 62 -0.73 2.36 15.70
C LEU A 62 -2.01 3.14 15.37
N MET A 63 -2.71 2.75 14.30
CA MET A 63 -4.02 3.31 13.97
C MET A 63 -5.05 3.02 15.06
N ALA A 64 -5.14 1.77 15.53
CA ALA A 64 -6.04 1.38 16.61
C ALA A 64 -5.73 2.14 17.90
N MET A 65 -4.44 2.35 18.21
CA MET A 65 -4.01 3.15 19.35
C MET A 65 -4.43 4.61 19.23
N LEU A 66 -4.28 5.23 18.05
CA LEU A 66 -4.74 6.61 17.80
C LEU A 66 -6.27 6.73 17.93
N VAL A 67 -7.03 5.80 17.32
CA VAL A 67 -8.50 5.77 17.44
C VAL A 67 -8.91 5.56 18.89
N SER A 68 -8.24 4.66 19.62
CA SER A 68 -8.52 4.43 21.02
C SER A 68 -8.22 5.67 21.86
N GLN A 69 -7.15 6.41 21.59
CA GLN A 69 -6.86 7.68 22.27
C GLN A 69 -7.98 8.71 22.04
N TYR A 70 -8.56 8.76 20.84
CA TYR A 70 -9.66 9.68 20.58
C TYR A 70 -10.89 9.42 21.47
N PHE A 71 -11.23 8.15 21.72
CA PHE A 71 -12.36 7.79 22.60
C PHE A 71 -12.01 7.79 24.09
N TYR A 72 -10.75 7.48 24.41
CA TYR A 72 -10.22 7.42 25.77
C TYR A 72 -9.00 8.33 25.81
N PRO A 73 -9.15 9.63 26.09
CA PRO A 73 -8.05 10.58 26.06
C PRO A 73 -7.06 10.28 27.19
N VAL A 74 -6.14 9.36 26.91
CA VAL A 74 -4.99 9.05 27.76
C VAL A 74 -4.06 10.24 27.64
N THR A 75 -4.09 11.09 28.66
CA THR A 75 -3.23 12.25 28.76
C THR A 75 -1.96 11.89 29.52
N PHE A 76 -0.82 12.33 28.99
CA PHE A 76 0.46 12.29 29.69
C PHE A 76 0.78 13.70 30.15
N SER A 77 1.05 13.88 31.45
CA SER A 77 1.35 15.19 32.05
C SER A 77 2.45 15.95 31.32
N GLU A 78 3.47 15.25 30.87
CA GLU A 78 4.63 15.77 30.17
C GLU A 78 4.26 16.26 28.77
N LEU A 79 3.42 15.50 28.06
CA LEU A 79 2.92 15.91 26.74
C LEU A 79 1.98 17.10 26.86
N ASN A 80 1.13 17.13 27.90
CA ASN A 80 0.27 18.29 28.19
C ASN A 80 1.11 19.54 28.47
N ASN A 81 2.21 19.40 29.23
CA ASN A 81 3.13 20.51 29.50
C ASN A 81 3.79 20.99 28.21
N LEU A 82 4.29 20.09 27.36
CA LEU A 82 4.81 20.45 26.03
C LEU A 82 3.75 21.16 25.18
N GLN A 83 2.51 20.68 25.18
CA GLN A 83 1.40 21.26 24.42
C GLN A 83 0.93 22.60 24.97
N SER A 84 1.18 22.91 26.24
CA SER A 84 0.94 24.26 26.77
C SER A 84 1.90 25.31 26.18
N ASN A 85 3.02 24.87 25.58
CA ASN A 85 3.96 25.74 24.89
C ASN A 85 3.51 25.99 23.44
N GLU A 86 3.27 27.26 23.10
CA GLU A 86 2.83 27.68 21.78
C GLU A 86 3.82 27.31 20.66
N LEU A 87 5.12 27.51 20.90
CA LEU A 87 6.16 27.17 19.93
C LEU A 87 6.18 25.66 19.64
N TYR A 88 5.96 24.83 20.66
CA TYR A 88 5.85 23.38 20.46
C TYR A 88 4.65 23.02 19.59
N ARG A 89 3.48 23.62 19.83
CA ARG A 89 2.28 23.43 19.01
C ARG A 89 2.50 23.81 17.55
N GLN A 90 3.13 24.97 17.31
CA GLN A 90 3.46 25.44 15.96
C GLN A 90 4.47 24.53 15.25
N LEU A 91 5.57 24.16 15.93
CA LEU A 91 6.60 23.30 15.37
C LEU A 91 6.11 21.88 15.10
N SER A 92 5.32 21.30 16.00
CA SER A 92 4.73 19.98 15.79
C SER A 92 3.71 19.97 14.64
N GLY A 93 2.91 21.04 14.48
CA GLY A 93 2.03 21.21 13.33
C GLY A 93 2.81 21.34 12.01
N PHE A 94 3.89 22.11 12.01
CA PHE A 94 4.78 22.24 10.84
C PHE A 94 5.50 20.92 10.51
N ALA A 95 5.89 20.15 11.53
CA ALA A 95 6.47 18.82 11.34
C ALA A 95 5.49 17.86 10.64
N ILE A 96 4.19 17.91 10.99
CA ILE A 96 3.15 17.15 10.27
C ILE A 96 3.06 17.63 8.81
N LEU A 97 3.06 18.94 8.54
CA LEU A 97 3.06 19.45 7.16
C LEU A 97 4.26 18.93 6.36
N LEU A 98 5.47 19.04 6.89
CA LEU A 98 6.69 18.55 6.24
C LEU A 98 6.65 17.04 6.02
N PHE A 99 6.17 16.29 7.00
CA PHE A 99 5.96 14.85 6.88
C PHE A 99 5.00 14.54 5.72
N THR A 100 3.89 15.26 5.61
CA THR A 100 2.91 15.07 4.55
C THR A 100 3.48 15.42 3.20
N LEU A 101 4.20 16.54 3.07
CA LEU A 101 4.94 16.88 1.84
C LEU A 101 5.98 15.81 1.47
N HIS A 102 6.65 15.21 2.46
CA HIS A 102 7.57 14.10 2.21
C HIS A 102 6.87 12.88 1.60
N GLN A 103 5.61 12.60 1.98
CA GLN A 103 4.83 11.49 1.39
C GLN A 103 4.60 11.68 -0.13
N TRP A 104 4.52 12.93 -0.60
CA TRP A 104 4.33 13.24 -2.02
C TRP A 104 5.55 12.93 -2.91
N ARG A 105 6.72 12.62 -2.31
CA ARG A 105 7.92 12.20 -3.07
C ARG A 105 7.65 10.99 -3.97
N LEU A 106 6.79 10.05 -3.56
CA LEU A 106 6.43 8.90 -4.39
C LEU A 106 5.71 9.33 -5.67
N THR A 107 4.78 10.27 -5.56
CA THR A 107 4.06 10.84 -6.72
C THR A 107 5.05 11.52 -7.67
N HIS A 108 6.00 12.29 -7.13
CA HIS A 108 7.05 12.92 -7.93
C HIS A 108 7.92 11.89 -8.68
N HIS A 109 8.37 10.82 -8.03
CA HIS A 109 9.13 9.75 -8.68
C HIS A 109 8.34 9.02 -9.77
N ARG A 110 7.02 8.84 -9.59
CA ARG A 110 6.14 8.24 -10.61
C ARG A 110 6.00 9.14 -11.83
N ASN A 111 5.83 10.45 -11.63
CA ASN A 111 5.66 11.40 -12.73
C ASN A 111 6.95 11.61 -13.53
N THR A 112 8.11 11.51 -12.88
CA THR A 112 9.43 11.67 -13.51
C THR A 112 9.98 10.38 -14.15
N LYS A 113 9.20 9.29 -14.18
CA LYS A 113 9.57 7.98 -14.78
C LYS A 113 10.93 7.42 -14.32
N GLN A 114 11.34 7.70 -13.08
CA GLN A 114 12.57 7.15 -12.50
C GLN A 114 12.40 5.68 -12.08
N ASN A 115 12.22 4.80 -13.07
CA ASN A 115 11.76 3.42 -12.91
C ASN A 115 12.60 2.59 -11.93
N GLY A 116 13.91 2.85 -11.85
CA GLY A 116 14.81 2.14 -10.92
C GLY A 116 14.53 2.40 -9.43
N LYS A 117 13.89 3.52 -9.08
CA LYS A 117 13.67 3.94 -7.69
C LYS A 117 12.22 3.79 -7.20
N ILE A 118 11.27 3.45 -8.07
CA ILE A 118 9.84 3.42 -7.72
C ILE A 118 9.55 2.37 -6.63
N LYS A 119 10.15 1.18 -6.72
CA LYS A 119 9.95 0.11 -5.72
C LYS A 119 10.46 0.52 -4.34
N GLN A 120 11.68 1.06 -4.27
CA GLN A 120 12.25 1.55 -3.02
C GLN A 120 11.44 2.72 -2.46
N SER A 121 11.07 3.68 -3.31
CA SER A 121 10.25 4.83 -2.92
C SER A 121 8.88 4.41 -2.39
N LEU A 122 8.27 3.36 -2.93
CA LEU A 122 7.01 2.81 -2.42
C LEU A 122 7.19 2.17 -1.05
N GLN A 123 8.26 1.39 -0.85
CA GLN A 123 8.56 0.81 0.46
C GLN A 123 8.81 1.90 1.51
N THR A 124 9.60 2.93 1.17
CA THR A 124 9.83 4.09 2.06
C THR A 124 8.52 4.80 2.36
N HIS A 125 7.68 5.08 1.36
CA HIS A 125 6.38 5.72 1.55
C HIS A 125 5.48 4.92 2.50
N GLN A 126 5.42 3.59 2.34
CA GLN A 126 4.65 2.73 3.25
C GLN A 126 5.19 2.76 4.68
N TRP A 127 6.49 2.61 4.86
CA TRP A 127 7.11 2.60 6.19
C TRP A 127 7.00 3.94 6.91
N VAL A 128 7.30 5.03 6.21
CA VAL A 128 7.20 6.38 6.78
C VAL A 128 5.72 6.71 7.05
N GLY A 129 4.79 6.33 6.17
CA GLY A 129 3.36 6.55 6.36
C GLY A 129 2.79 5.92 7.63
N ILE A 130 3.33 4.78 8.07
CA ILE A 130 2.92 4.10 9.32
C ILE A 130 3.29 4.89 10.57
N VAL A 131 4.23 5.83 10.49
CA VAL A 131 4.63 6.71 11.60
C VAL A 131 3.61 7.85 11.80
N ALA A 132 2.74 8.12 10.83
CA ALA A 132 1.77 9.23 10.89
C ALA A 132 0.90 9.25 12.16
N PRO A 133 0.34 8.12 12.66
CA PRO A 133 -0.46 8.13 13.88
C PRO A 133 0.30 8.63 15.10
N ILE A 134 1.61 8.36 15.19
CA ILE A 134 2.46 8.83 16.29
C ILE A 134 2.61 10.35 16.23
N LEU A 135 2.89 10.90 15.04
CA LEU A 135 3.02 12.35 14.87
C LEU A 135 1.73 13.08 15.19
N ILE A 136 0.59 12.53 14.75
CA ILE A 136 -0.73 13.07 15.07
C ILE A 136 -0.95 13.03 16.58
N TYR A 137 -0.72 11.88 17.23
CA TYR A 137 -0.86 11.72 18.67
C TYR A 137 -0.02 12.75 19.46
N LEU A 138 1.24 12.94 19.08
CA LEU A 138 2.11 13.93 19.73
C LEU A 138 1.63 15.36 19.54
N HIS A 139 0.96 15.66 18.42
CA HIS A 139 0.42 16.98 18.13
C HIS A 139 -0.98 17.21 18.74
N THR A 140 -1.76 16.16 19.01
CA THR A 140 -3.15 16.27 19.47
C THR A 140 -3.32 15.74 20.89
N VAL A 141 -3.48 16.64 21.86
CA VAL A 141 -3.86 16.28 23.24
C VAL A 141 -5.34 16.56 23.50
N GLU A 142 -5.90 17.62 22.91
CA GLU A 142 -7.31 17.96 23.03
C GLU A 142 -7.91 18.22 21.64
N THR A 143 -9.03 17.57 21.35
CA THR A 143 -9.85 17.83 20.14
C THR A 143 -11.14 18.51 20.58
N GLY A 144 -11.06 19.81 20.86
CA GLY A 144 -12.21 20.61 21.33
C GLY A 144 -13.05 21.21 20.20
N TYR A 145 -12.48 21.35 19.00
CA TYR A 145 -13.11 22.08 17.90
C TYR A 145 -13.43 21.18 16.71
N ALA A 146 -14.62 21.37 16.11
CA ALA A 146 -15.09 20.60 14.96
C ALA A 146 -14.08 20.53 13.81
N TYR A 147 -13.32 21.61 13.59
CA TYR A 147 -12.28 21.68 12.58
C TYR A 147 -11.10 20.73 12.85
N GLN A 148 -10.62 20.66 14.09
CA GLN A 148 -9.55 19.73 14.48
C GLN A 148 -10.00 18.28 14.33
N THR A 149 -11.25 18.01 14.72
CA THR A 149 -11.88 16.70 14.54
C THR A 149 -11.95 16.31 13.06
N ALA A 150 -12.36 17.23 12.18
CA ALA A 150 -12.37 16.98 10.73
C ALA A 150 -10.97 16.67 10.18
N LEU A 151 -9.94 17.40 10.64
CA LEU A 151 -8.55 17.15 10.26
C LEU A 151 -8.08 15.76 10.73
N LEU A 152 -8.33 15.40 11.99
CA LEU A 152 -8.00 14.08 12.54
C LEU A 152 -8.67 12.95 11.76
N PHE A 153 -9.98 13.04 11.51
CA PHE A 153 -10.70 12.00 10.75
C PHE A 153 -10.23 11.92 9.30
N SER A 154 -9.91 13.05 8.66
CA SER A 154 -9.32 13.03 7.31
C SER A 154 -8.00 12.25 7.27
N TYR A 155 -7.16 12.40 8.30
CA TYR A 155 -5.91 11.66 8.46
C TYR A 155 -6.11 10.17 8.76
N ILE A 156 -7.01 9.85 9.67
CA ILE A 156 -7.37 8.45 9.98
C ILE A 156 -7.85 7.74 8.71
N ALA A 157 -8.73 8.38 7.93
CA ALA A 157 -9.19 7.86 6.66
C ALA A 157 -8.04 7.72 5.64
N LEU A 158 -7.12 8.69 5.58
CA LEU A 158 -5.97 8.67 4.68
C LEU A 158 -5.05 7.48 4.95
N ILE A 159 -4.71 7.27 6.21
CA ILE A 159 -3.84 6.17 6.64
C ILE A 159 -4.58 4.83 6.47
N THR A 160 -5.87 4.76 6.79
CA THR A 160 -6.69 3.54 6.60
C THR A 160 -6.70 3.12 5.13
N ILE A 161 -6.96 4.06 4.21
CA ILE A 161 -6.91 3.79 2.77
C ILE A 161 -5.49 3.40 2.35
N GLY A 162 -4.45 4.04 2.90
CA GLY A 162 -3.05 3.68 2.65
C GLY A 162 -2.69 2.25 3.07
N LEU A 163 -3.21 1.78 4.21
CA LEU A 163 -3.03 0.41 4.71
C LEU A 163 -3.78 -0.62 3.85
N CYS A 164 -4.92 -0.24 3.29
CA CYS A 164 -5.70 -1.02 2.32
C CYS A 164 -5.05 -1.11 0.93
N ASN A 165 -3.72 -1.15 0.85
CA ASN A 165 -2.99 -1.28 -0.40
C ASN A 165 -3.32 -2.63 -1.09
N TYR A 166 -3.35 -2.62 -2.43
CA TYR A 166 -3.55 -3.81 -3.27
C TYR A 166 -2.60 -4.98 -2.94
N HIS A 167 -1.41 -4.70 -2.39
CA HIS A 167 -0.47 -5.75 -1.94
C HIS A 167 -0.99 -6.53 -0.73
N VAL A 168 -1.72 -5.88 0.18
CA VAL A 168 -2.30 -6.50 1.38
C VAL A 168 -3.62 -7.20 1.03
N ILE A 169 -4.49 -6.51 0.31
CA ILE A 169 -5.84 -7.02 -0.05
C ILE A 169 -5.78 -8.07 -1.17
N LYS A 170 -4.63 -8.21 -1.85
CA LYS A 170 -4.37 -9.17 -2.94
C LYS A 170 -5.34 -9.04 -4.13
N VAL A 171 -6.11 -7.96 -4.22
CA VAL A 171 -7.00 -7.66 -5.36
C VAL A 171 -6.21 -6.92 -6.44
N ARG A 172 -6.09 -7.55 -7.61
CA ARG A 172 -5.38 -7.00 -8.77
C ARG A 172 -6.30 -6.47 -9.88
N LYS A 173 -7.60 -6.32 -9.59
CA LYS A 173 -8.55 -5.77 -10.56
C LYS A 173 -8.22 -4.31 -10.85
N LYS A 174 -8.11 -3.94 -12.13
CA LYS A 174 -7.71 -2.59 -12.57
C LYS A 174 -8.59 -1.48 -11.97
N TRP A 175 -9.90 -1.69 -11.94
CA TRP A 175 -10.85 -0.72 -11.38
C TRP A 175 -10.56 -0.44 -9.90
N TYR A 176 -10.27 -1.48 -9.11
CA TYR A 176 -9.99 -1.34 -7.69
C TYR A 176 -8.72 -0.53 -7.46
N VAL A 177 -7.64 -0.85 -8.18
CA VAL A 177 -6.36 -0.12 -8.07
C VAL A 177 -6.53 1.35 -8.42
N ASN A 178 -7.29 1.65 -9.49
CA ASN A 178 -7.54 3.02 -9.92
C ASN A 178 -8.40 3.80 -8.92
N SER A 179 -9.50 3.20 -8.43
CA SER A 179 -10.38 3.82 -7.43
C SER A 179 -9.65 4.03 -6.11
N TRP A 180 -8.90 3.04 -5.63
CA TRP A 180 -8.08 3.15 -4.43
C TRP A 180 -7.06 4.29 -4.55
N LEU A 181 -6.33 4.35 -5.67
CA LEU A 181 -5.33 5.38 -5.90
C LEU A 181 -5.95 6.78 -5.97
N ALA A 182 -7.07 6.91 -6.71
CA ALA A 182 -7.79 8.18 -6.82
C ALA A 182 -8.28 8.65 -5.45
N LEU A 183 -8.93 7.76 -4.68
CA LEU A 183 -9.42 8.08 -3.34
C LEU A 183 -8.28 8.48 -2.38
N HIS A 184 -7.18 7.73 -2.40
CA HIS A 184 -6.01 8.02 -1.56
C HIS A 184 -5.39 9.38 -1.90
N ILE A 185 -5.20 9.68 -3.19
CA ILE A 185 -4.63 10.97 -3.62
C ILE A 185 -5.58 12.12 -3.31
N SER A 186 -6.88 11.98 -3.59
CA SER A 186 -7.87 13.03 -3.28
C SER A 186 -7.89 13.35 -1.78
N LEU A 187 -7.84 12.32 -0.94
CA LEU A 187 -7.83 12.50 0.51
C LEU A 187 -6.49 13.07 1.02
N ALA A 188 -5.37 12.72 0.39
CA ALA A 188 -4.07 13.31 0.69
C ALA A 188 -4.05 14.81 0.35
N THR A 189 -4.60 15.20 -0.80
CA THR A 189 -4.74 16.60 -1.22
C THR A 189 -5.67 17.35 -0.26
N LEU A 190 -6.83 16.78 0.09
CA LEU A 190 -7.74 17.37 1.07
C LEU A 190 -7.05 17.60 2.43
N SER A 191 -6.34 16.58 2.93
CA SER A 191 -5.61 16.66 4.21
C SER A 191 -4.51 17.72 4.18
N LEU A 192 -3.80 17.85 3.05
CA LEU A 192 -2.77 18.88 2.85
C LEU A 192 -3.38 20.29 2.83
N THR A 193 -4.50 20.49 2.15
CA THR A 193 -5.24 21.76 2.15
C THR A 193 -5.72 22.11 3.55
N LEU A 194 -6.31 21.14 4.27
CA LEU A 194 -6.74 21.34 5.65
C LEU A 194 -5.55 21.73 6.54
N ILE A 195 -4.44 21.01 6.54
CA ILE A 195 -3.27 21.42 7.35
C ILE A 195 -2.76 22.81 7.00
N SER A 196 -2.68 23.13 5.71
CA SER A 196 -2.18 24.44 5.28
C SER A 196 -3.10 25.56 5.80
N TYR A 197 -4.41 25.36 5.71
CA TYR A 197 -5.39 26.27 6.27
C TYR A 197 -5.32 26.32 7.81
N HIS A 198 -5.13 25.19 8.48
CA HIS A 198 -4.96 25.13 9.93
C HIS A 198 -3.78 25.96 10.39
N ILE A 199 -2.62 25.78 9.75
CA ILE A 199 -1.40 26.54 10.03
C ILE A 199 -1.67 28.03 9.79
N TYR A 200 -2.29 28.41 8.67
CA TYR A 200 -2.64 29.81 8.40
C TYR A 200 -3.49 30.43 9.51
N ILE A 201 -4.55 29.74 9.96
CA ILE A 201 -5.42 30.21 11.05
C ILE A 201 -4.64 30.32 12.36
N VAL A 202 -3.86 29.31 12.73
CA VAL A 202 -3.06 29.34 13.97
C VAL A 202 -2.10 30.53 13.96
N TYR A 203 -1.39 30.80 12.87
CA TYR A 203 -0.45 31.93 12.78
C TYR A 203 -1.11 33.30 12.65
N THR A 204 -2.36 33.37 12.19
CA THR A 204 -3.07 34.65 12.02
C THR A 204 -3.81 35.08 13.28
N TYR A 205 -4.30 34.11 14.08
CA TYR A 205 -5.20 34.35 15.20
C TYR A 205 -4.62 33.96 16.57
N THR A 206 -3.33 33.60 16.63
CA THR A 206 -2.56 33.46 17.88
C THR A 206 -1.64 34.67 17.97
#